data_AF-A0A2H0QCX1-F1
#
_entry.id   AF-A0A2H0QCX1-F1
#
_cell.length_a   1.000
_cell.length_b   1.000
_cell.length_c   1.000
_cell.angle_alpha   90.00
_cell.angle_beta   90.00
_cell.angle_gamma   90.00
#
_symmetry.space_group_name_H-M   'P 1'
#
loop_
_entity.id
_entity.type
_entity.pdbx_description
1 polymer ?
#
loop_
_entity_poly.entity_id
_entity_poly.type
_entity_poly.pdbx_seq_one_letter_code
_entity_poly.pdbx_strand_id
1 'polypeptide(L)'
;MVKPLKTLIRLSKNEVDAKRKELVALEKIKQGFVESHDALRERLAEEARICAELPEASGSYGSFAKVTLEKLEKISAEIARLEAKIEKMRQEMHILFAEQKKYEIALDNKQTAIKQESDKKDTQNLDEIATIGYVRGKKA
;
A
#
# COMPACT_ATOMS: atom_id res chain seq x y z
N MET A 1 6.37 -7.22 28.85
CA MET A 1 6.22 -7.74 27.47
C MET A 1 5.60 -6.77 26.45
N VAL A 2 5.31 -5.49 26.79
CA VAL A 2 4.69 -4.52 25.84
C VAL A 2 5.70 -3.91 24.85
N LYS A 3 6.95 -3.69 25.29
CA LYS A 3 8.03 -3.11 24.48
C LYS A 3 8.33 -3.90 23.18
N PRO A 4 8.44 -5.25 23.20
CA PRO A 4 8.65 -6.04 21.97
C PRO A 4 7.56 -5.86 20.91
N LEU A 5 6.27 -5.81 21.31
CA LEU A 5 5.15 -5.62 20.38
C LEU A 5 5.20 -4.25 19.69
N LYS A 6 5.54 -3.19 20.43
CA LYS A 6 5.72 -1.85 19.84
C LYS A 6 6.85 -1.82 18.81
N THR A 7 7.93 -2.58 19.05
CA THR A 7 9.02 -2.73 18.07
C THR A 7 8.55 -3.44 16.80
N LEU A 8 7.79 -4.53 16.92
CA LEU A 8 7.25 -5.26 15.77
C LEU A 8 6.29 -4.40 14.93
N ILE A 9 5.40 -3.63 15.58
CA ILE A 9 4.50 -2.70 14.89
C ILE A 9 5.29 -1.66 14.10
N ARG A 10 6.35 -1.09 14.70
CA ARG A 10 7.19 -0.10 14.03
C ARG A 10 7.94 -0.69 12.84
N LEU A 11 8.47 -1.90 12.97
CA LEU A 11 9.14 -2.61 11.88
C LEU A 11 8.16 -2.86 10.72
N SER A 12 7.01 -3.45 11.02
CA SER A 12 5.97 -3.75 10.03
C SER A 12 5.45 -2.49 9.33
N LYS A 13 5.28 -1.37 10.06
CA LYS A 13 4.93 -0.08 9.47
C LYS A 13 5.99 0.41 8.48
N ASN A 14 7.28 0.30 8.82
CA ASN A 14 8.35 0.70 7.92
C ASN A 14 8.38 -0.14 6.64
N GLU A 15 8.12 -1.45 6.75
CA GLU A 15 8.04 -2.36 5.60
C GLU A 15 6.86 -2.02 4.68
N VAL A 16 5.69 -1.75 5.27
CA VAL A 16 4.51 -1.27 4.55
C VAL A 16 4.80 0.04 3.81
N ASP A 17 5.43 1.01 4.48
CA ASP A 17 5.76 2.30 3.89
C ASP A 17 6.79 2.14 2.74
N ALA A 18 7.76 1.23 2.89
CA ALA A 18 8.71 0.91 1.84
C ALA A 18 8.03 0.28 0.61
N LYS A 19 7.15 -0.71 0.82
CA LYS A 19 6.36 -1.35 -0.25
C LYS A 19 5.44 -0.36 -0.94
N ARG A 20 4.80 0.55 -0.21
CA ARG A 20 3.98 1.62 -0.78
C ARG A 20 4.80 2.53 -1.70
N LYS A 21 6.01 2.92 -1.30
CA LYS A 21 6.90 3.72 -2.15
C LYS A 21 7.29 2.98 -3.42
N GLU A 22 7.60 1.69 -3.32
CA GLU A 22 7.91 0.84 -4.47
C GLU A 22 6.71 0.74 -5.43
N LEU A 23 5.51 0.56 -4.90
CA LEU A 23 4.27 0.51 -5.68
C LEU A 23 4.03 1.81 -6.45
N VAL A 24 4.17 2.96 -5.79
CA VAL A 24 4.03 4.28 -6.42
C VAL A 24 5.06 4.47 -7.54
N ALA A 25 6.30 4.01 -7.34
CA ALA A 25 7.32 4.07 -8.37
C ALA A 25 6.96 3.22 -9.59
N LEU A 26 6.44 2.00 -9.40
CA LEU A 26 5.98 1.13 -10.48
C LEU A 26 4.78 1.70 -11.22
N GLU A 27 3.81 2.27 -10.51
CA GLU A 27 2.66 2.93 -11.11
C GLU A 27 3.08 4.13 -11.96
N LYS A 28 4.06 4.91 -11.50
CA LYS A 28 4.62 6.02 -12.28
C LYS A 28 5.33 5.54 -13.55
N ILE A 29 6.09 4.45 -13.47
CA ILE A 29 6.72 3.85 -14.65
C ILE A 29 5.65 3.37 -15.64
N LYS A 30 4.62 2.66 -15.16
CA LYS A 30 3.50 2.22 -15.99
C LYS A 30 2.83 3.40 -16.69
N GLN A 31 2.55 4.47 -15.95
CA GLN A 31 1.92 5.66 -16.48
C GLN A 31 2.74 6.29 -17.62
N GLY A 32 4.07 6.35 -17.48
CA GLY A 32 4.93 6.82 -18.58
C GLY A 32 4.88 5.94 -19.83
N PHE A 33 4.73 4.62 -19.68
CA PHE A 33 4.52 3.72 -20.82
C PHE A 33 3.15 3.93 -21.48
N VAL A 34 2.10 4.13 -20.70
CA VAL A 34 0.75 4.43 -21.22
C VAL A 34 0.76 5.74 -22.01
N GLU A 35 1.35 6.80 -21.47
CA GLU A 35 1.50 8.08 -22.17
C GLU A 35 2.30 7.94 -23.47
N SER A 36 3.39 7.18 -23.44
CA SER A 36 4.20 6.91 -24.64
C SER A 36 3.45 6.11 -25.69
N HIS A 37 2.64 5.14 -25.25
CA HIS A 37 1.80 4.32 -26.10
C HIS A 37 0.75 5.17 -26.81
N ASP A 38 0.04 6.01 -26.05
CA ASP A 38 -1.05 6.83 -26.58
C ASP A 38 -0.52 7.90 -27.53
N ALA A 39 0.59 8.57 -27.20
CA ALA A 39 1.24 9.51 -28.10
C ALA A 39 1.69 8.85 -29.42
N LEU A 40 2.17 7.61 -29.36
CA LEU A 40 2.58 6.87 -30.56
C LEU A 40 1.38 6.44 -31.41
N ARG A 41 0.24 6.12 -30.79
CA ARG A 41 -1.03 5.84 -31.49
C ARG A 41 -1.58 7.09 -32.17
N GLU A 42 -1.58 8.22 -31.49
CA GLU A 42 -2.03 9.49 -32.05
C GLU A 42 -1.18 9.86 -33.27
N ARG A 43 0.14 9.75 -33.16
CA ARG A 43 1.04 9.99 -34.30
C ARG A 43 0.75 9.05 -35.47
N LEU A 44 0.56 7.76 -35.21
CA LEU A 44 0.23 6.80 -36.26
C LEU A 44 -1.08 7.17 -36.99
N ALA A 45 -2.09 7.60 -36.23
CA ALA A 45 -3.36 8.04 -36.80
C ALA A 45 -3.22 9.32 -37.64
N GLU A 46 -2.38 10.26 -37.21
CA GLU A 46 -2.10 11.48 -37.97
C GLU A 46 -1.39 11.17 -39.30
N GLU A 47 -0.35 10.34 -39.28
CA GLU A 47 0.34 9.98 -40.53
C GLU A 47 -0.57 9.20 -41.48
N ALA A 48 -1.51 8.42 -40.95
CA ALA A 48 -2.52 7.74 -41.76
C ALA A 48 -3.40 8.73 -42.52
N ARG A 49 -3.80 9.84 -41.88
CA ARG A 49 -4.63 10.89 -42.48
C ARG A 49 -3.86 11.65 -43.55
N ILE A 50 -2.63 12.04 -43.26
CA ILE A 50 -1.76 12.74 -44.22
C ILE A 50 -1.54 11.89 -45.49
N CYS A 51 -1.31 10.58 -45.33
CA CYS A 51 -1.13 9.68 -46.47
C CYS A 51 -2.41 9.42 -47.27
N ALA A 52 -3.59 9.57 -46.65
CA ALA A 52 -4.86 9.54 -47.36
C ALA A 52 -5.06 10.80 -48.23
N GLU A 53 -4.49 11.93 -47.83
CA GLU A 53 -4.56 13.20 -48.57
C GLU A 53 -3.47 13.36 -49.63
N LEU A 54 -2.27 12.78 -49.44
CA LEU A 54 -1.17 12.75 -50.40
C LEU A 54 -0.83 11.33 -50.87
N PRO A 55 -1.30 10.90 -52.06
CA PRO A 55 -1.00 9.57 -52.62
C PRO A 55 0.50 9.29 -52.80
N GLU A 56 1.31 10.32 -52.99
CA GLU A 56 2.77 10.25 -53.16
C GLU A 56 3.49 9.81 -51.87
N ALA A 57 2.88 10.00 -50.69
CA ALA A 57 3.43 9.62 -49.38
C ALA A 57 3.17 8.14 -49.01
N SER A 58 2.30 7.46 -49.75
CA SER A 58 1.82 6.09 -49.47
C SER A 58 2.94 5.05 -49.35
N GLY A 59 4.00 5.15 -50.18
CA GLY A 59 5.08 4.16 -50.21
C GLY A 59 5.90 4.08 -48.91
N SER A 60 6.15 5.22 -48.27
CA SER A 60 6.95 5.29 -47.02
C SER A 60 6.13 4.96 -45.77
N TYR A 61 4.81 5.20 -45.83
CA TYR A 61 3.90 4.99 -44.71
C TYR A 61 3.78 3.53 -44.29
N GLY A 62 3.71 2.59 -45.23
CA GLY A 62 3.56 1.17 -44.91
C GLY A 62 4.69 0.61 -44.01
N SER A 63 5.94 1.01 -44.29
CA SER A 63 7.09 0.63 -43.47
C SER A 63 7.06 1.29 -42.09
N PHE A 64 6.75 2.59 -42.04
CA PHE A 64 6.60 3.34 -40.79
C PHE A 64 5.50 2.76 -39.90
N ALA A 65 4.33 2.47 -40.47
CA ALA A 65 3.18 1.93 -39.76
C ALA A 65 3.49 0.56 -39.17
N LYS A 66 4.15 -0.33 -39.93
CA LYS A 66 4.58 -1.64 -39.44
C LYS A 66 5.51 -1.53 -38.23
N VAL A 67 6.58 -0.73 -38.33
CA VAL A 67 7.53 -0.53 -37.22
C VAL A 67 6.85 0.09 -36.01
N THR A 68 5.90 1.00 -36.23
CA THR A 68 5.15 1.67 -35.16
C THR A 68 4.20 0.71 -34.45
N LEU A 69 3.49 -0.15 -35.18
CA LEU A 69 2.65 -1.19 -34.60
C LEU A 69 3.46 -2.19 -33.76
N GLU A 70 4.61 -2.65 -34.26
CA GLU A 70 5.51 -3.53 -33.49
C GLU A 70 5.99 -2.88 -32.18
N LYS A 71 6.21 -1.55 -32.18
CA LYS A 71 6.54 -0.81 -30.96
C LYS A 71 5.36 -0.71 -30.00
N LEU A 72 4.15 -0.46 -30.51
CA LEU A 72 2.93 -0.41 -29.70
C LEU A 72 2.65 -1.75 -29.01
N GLU A 73 2.84 -2.87 -29.74
CA GLU A 73 2.71 -4.22 -29.17
C GLU A 73 3.72 -4.46 -28.05
N LYS A 74 4.99 -4.06 -28.24
CA LYS A 74 6.02 -4.16 -27.20
C LYS A 74 5.68 -3.33 -25.96
N ILE A 75 5.23 -2.09 -26.14
CA ILE A 75 4.83 -1.23 -25.02
C ILE A 75 3.63 -1.84 -24.29
N SER A 76 2.64 -2.35 -25.03
CA SER A 76 1.47 -3.03 -24.45
C SER A 76 1.85 -4.26 -23.61
N ALA A 77 2.79 -5.07 -24.10
CA ALA A 77 3.31 -6.21 -23.37
C ALA A 77 4.02 -5.81 -22.07
N GLU A 78 4.82 -4.74 -22.10
CA GLU A 78 5.48 -4.21 -20.90
C GLU A 78 4.48 -3.60 -19.91
N ILE A 79 3.43 -2.92 -20.38
CA ILE A 79 2.32 -2.45 -19.52
C ILE A 79 1.68 -3.63 -18.81
N ALA A 80 1.29 -4.68 -19.54
CA ALA A 80 0.67 -5.87 -18.95
C ALA A 80 1.58 -6.55 -17.91
N ARG A 81 2.88 -6.61 -18.18
CA ARG A 81 3.88 -7.13 -17.24
C ARG A 81 3.97 -6.28 -15.97
N LEU A 82 3.97 -4.95 -16.10
CA LEU A 82 3.97 -4.03 -14.97
C LEU A 82 2.69 -4.16 -14.15
N GLU A 83 1.53 -4.34 -14.79
CA GLU A 83 0.25 -4.54 -14.11
C GLU A 83 0.24 -5.81 -13.27
N ALA A 84 0.71 -6.93 -13.83
CA ALA A 84 0.85 -8.18 -13.06
C ALA A 84 1.78 -8.01 -11.85
N LYS A 85 2.88 -7.26 -12.01
CA LYS A 85 3.82 -6.96 -10.91
C LYS A 85 3.18 -6.07 -9.84
N ILE A 86 2.47 -5.03 -10.25
CA ILE A 86 1.73 -4.11 -9.36
C ILE A 86 0.68 -4.89 -8.56
N GLU A 87 -0.08 -5.77 -9.21
CA GLU A 87 -1.10 -6.57 -8.54
C GLU A 87 -0.48 -7.51 -7.50
N LYS A 88 0.58 -8.23 -7.86
CA LYS A 88 1.32 -9.06 -6.90
C LYS A 88 1.81 -8.24 -5.69
N MET A 89 2.36 -7.05 -5.93
CA MET A 89 2.85 -6.18 -4.87
C MET A 89 1.72 -5.66 -3.97
N ARG A 90 0.53 -5.38 -4.53
CA ARG A 90 -0.67 -5.02 -3.76
C ARG A 90 -1.09 -6.16 -2.84
N GLN A 91 -1.08 -7.40 -3.33
CA GLN A 91 -1.38 -8.59 -2.51
C GLN A 91 -0.38 -8.78 -1.38
N GLU A 92 0.93 -8.65 -1.65
CA GLU A 92 1.97 -8.69 -0.62
C GLU A 92 1.77 -7.58 0.43
N MET A 93 1.44 -6.37 -0.01
CA MET A 93 1.17 -5.24 0.88
C MET A 93 -0.07 -5.49 1.75
N HIS A 94 -1.13 -6.10 1.21
CA HIS A 94 -2.31 -6.49 1.99
C HIS A 94 -1.98 -7.49 3.10
N ILE A 95 -1.11 -8.47 2.83
CA ILE A 95 -0.66 -9.43 3.84
C ILE A 95 0.12 -8.73 4.95
N LEU A 96 1.06 -7.85 4.59
CA LEU A 96 1.84 -7.08 5.58
C LEU A 96 0.95 -6.19 6.45
N PHE A 97 -0.06 -5.54 5.87
CA PHE A 97 -1.03 -4.75 6.63
C PHE A 97 -1.86 -5.60 7.60
N ALA A 98 -2.30 -6.80 7.17
CA ALA A 98 -3.03 -7.71 8.05
C ALA A 98 -2.17 -8.16 9.24
N GLU A 99 -0.89 -8.43 9.00
CA GLU A 99 0.07 -8.77 10.05
C GLU A 99 0.31 -7.59 11.01
N GLN A 100 0.48 -6.37 10.49
CA GLN A 100 0.57 -5.15 11.30
C GLN A 100 -0.63 -5.02 12.24
N LYS A 101 -1.85 -5.21 11.71
CA LYS A 101 -3.09 -5.13 12.49
C LYS A 101 -3.17 -6.19 13.58
N LYS A 102 -2.69 -7.40 13.32
CA LYS A 102 -2.60 -8.44 14.33
C LYS A 102 -1.73 -8.01 15.51
N TYR A 103 -0.58 -7.36 15.25
CA TYR A 103 0.27 -6.85 16.32
C TYR A 103 -0.37 -5.69 17.10
N GLU A 104 -1.08 -4.79 16.40
CA GLU A 104 -1.80 -3.68 17.04
C GLU A 104 -2.90 -4.19 17.98
N ILE A 105 -3.71 -5.16 17.53
CA ILE A 105 -4.75 -5.80 18.35
C ILE A 105 -4.14 -6.51 19.56
N ALA A 106 -3.05 -7.25 19.36
CA ALA A 106 -2.37 -7.94 20.46
C ALA A 106 -1.81 -6.95 21.51
N LEU A 107 -1.32 -5.79 21.07
CA LEU A 107 -0.85 -4.73 21.95
C LEU A 107 -2.00 -4.14 22.76
N ASP A 108 -3.11 -3.79 22.11
CA ASP A 108 -4.30 -3.21 22.74
C ASP A 108 -4.89 -4.13 23.80
N ASN A 109 -5.06 -5.42 23.48
CA ASN A 109 -5.51 -6.44 24.43
C ASN A 109 -4.61 -6.51 25.67
N LYS A 110 -3.28 -6.44 25.49
CA LYS A 110 -2.35 -6.44 26.63
C LYS A 110 -2.43 -5.16 27.46
N GLN A 111 -2.61 -4.01 26.82
CA GLN A 111 -2.74 -2.74 27.54
C GLN A 111 -4.03 -2.70 28.35
N THR A 112 -5.14 -3.19 27.76
CA THR A 112 -6.43 -3.31 28.44
C THR A 112 -6.34 -4.24 29.65
N ALA A 113 -5.71 -5.41 29.51
CA ALA A 113 -5.52 -6.34 30.63
C ALA A 113 -4.67 -5.74 31.76
N ILE A 114 -3.57 -5.04 31.43
CA ILE A 114 -2.73 -4.37 32.43
C ILE A 114 -3.52 -3.27 33.17
N LYS A 115 -4.32 -2.50 32.45
CA LYS A 115 -5.15 -1.46 33.03
C LYS A 115 -6.19 -2.05 33.98
N GLN A 116 -6.93 -3.07 33.55
CA GLN A 116 -7.92 -3.75 34.39
C GLN A 116 -7.31 -4.32 35.67
N GLU A 117 -6.11 -4.92 35.57
CA GLU A 117 -5.40 -5.42 36.75
C GLU A 117 -4.96 -4.31 37.71
N SER A 118 -4.55 -3.15 37.18
CA SER A 118 -4.23 -1.96 37.99
C SER A 118 -5.48 -1.42 38.68
N ASP A 119 -6.56 -1.19 37.93
CA ASP A 119 -7.82 -0.66 38.43
C ASP A 119 -8.40 -1.57 39.53
N LYS A 120 -8.28 -2.89 39.35
CA LYS A 120 -8.70 -3.88 40.35
C LYS A 120 -7.86 -3.79 41.63
N LYS A 121 -6.53 -3.67 41.53
CA LYS A 121 -5.66 -3.50 42.69
C LYS A 121 -5.92 -2.19 43.43
N ASP A 122 -6.13 -1.10 42.68
CA ASP A 122 -6.42 0.20 43.25
C ASP A 122 -7.76 0.19 44.01
N THR A 123 -8.78 -0.46 43.44
CA THR A 123 -10.07 -0.67 44.11
C THR A 123 -9.91 -1.48 45.40
N GLN A 124 -9.17 -2.59 45.37
CA GLN A 124 -8.91 -3.41 46.57
C GLN A 124 -8.19 -2.62 47.66
N ASN A 125 -7.18 -1.82 47.30
CA ASN A 125 -6.46 -0.98 48.26
C ASN A 125 -7.37 0.09 48.88
N LEU A 126 -8.26 0.72 48.09
CA LEU A 126 -9.21 1.71 48.58
C LEU A 126 -10.24 1.08 49.53
N ASP A 127 -10.74 -0.11 49.21
CA ASP A 127 -11.66 -0.86 50.08
C ASP A 127 -11.01 -1.25 51.41
N GLU A 128 -9.74 -1.65 51.39
CA GLU A 128 -8.96 -1.93 52.61
C GLU A 128 -8.81 -0.67 53.47
N ILE A 129 -8.43 0.46 52.87
CA ILE A 129 -8.30 1.75 53.59
C ILE A 129 -9.64 2.18 54.18
N ALA A 130 -10.73 2.07 53.41
CA ALA A 130 -12.08 2.41 53.88
C ALA A 130 -12.50 1.53 55.06
N THR A 131 -12.22 0.23 55.00
CA THR A 131 -12.52 -0.72 56.08
C THR A 131 -11.71 -0.40 57.34
N ILE A 132 -10.42 -0.14 57.21
CA ILE A 132 -9.55 0.25 58.35
C ILE A 132 -10.05 1.56 58.97
N GLY A 133 -10.39 2.55 58.14
CA GLY A 133 -10.94 3.83 58.60
C GLY A 133 -12.25 3.66 59.37
N TYR A 134 -13.18 2.85 58.83
CA TYR A 134 -14.45 2.54 59.49
C TYR A 134 -14.25 1.88 60.85
N VAL A 135 -13.37 0.88 60.95
CA VAL A 135 -13.08 0.18 62.22
C VAL A 135 -12.46 1.13 63.25
N ARG A 136 -11.57 2.03 62.83
CA ARG A 136 -10.96 3.04 63.73
C ARG A 136 -11.97 4.08 64.21
N GLY A 137 -12.85 4.55 63.33
CA GLY A 137 -13.90 5.51 63.68
C GLY A 137 -14.96 4.96 64.64
N LYS A 138 -15.14 3.65 64.71
CA LYS A 138 -16.07 2.99 65.66
C LYS A 138 -15.47 2.76 67.07
N LYS A 139 -14.16 2.93 67.23
CA LYS A 139 -13.44 2.75 68.50
C LYS A 139 -13.13 4.08 69.23
N ALA A 140 -13.46 5.21 68.60
CA ALA A 140 -13.48 6.54 69.22
C ALA A 140 -14.91 6.88 69.67
#